data_AF-A0A2X0IK22-F1
#
_entry.id   AF-A0A2X0IK22-F1
#
_cell.length_a   1.000
_cell.length_b   1.000
_cell.length_c   1.000
_cell.angle_alpha   90.00
_cell.angle_beta   90.00
_cell.angle_gamma   90.00
#
_symmetry.space_group_name_H-M   'P 1'
#
loop_
_entity.id
_entity.type
_entity.pdbx_description
1 polymer ?
#
loop_
_entity_poly.entity_id
_entity_poly.type
_entity_poly.pdbx_seq_one_letter_code
_entity_poly.pdbx_strand_id
1 'polypeptide(L)'
;MHLEDVLESAAELLPSGRAETARALVAKGDHAAALGALAEAADQHPAPPRFWEFLTDAAEQLPGAPGAAWYRWRTTEALRGQLRIDLTLATDRDIAPIPPGRSLEPLWDLGEHAVSSYRAVLVAALWLEGDEPLRSGGRAVGRLLPLDDAHWHNLMPGDVITMRDGERVVGSATILDVAWPDPPAEQAPDALPAGFGDLPLPPPPVHRVRARTHAEHTTWPNPDCPVRVSALIPNLRHRYVRVMRANGSVSQPYPCATHAEFVRHVSHERPDIDPRDPDEIHWDDNPDIWPAQHAPRGGN
;
A
#
# COMPACT_ATOMS: atom_id res chain seq x y z
N MET A 1 7.28 -26.50 -20.28
CA MET A 1 5.91 -26.08 -20.64
C MET A 1 6.01 -25.45 -22.01
N HIS A 2 5.10 -25.71 -22.95
CA HIS A 2 5.16 -25.05 -24.25
C HIS A 2 4.72 -23.58 -24.10
N LEU A 3 5.31 -22.67 -24.88
CA LEU A 3 5.03 -21.23 -24.81
C LEU A 3 3.54 -20.91 -24.93
N GLU A 4 2.81 -21.63 -25.78
CA GLU A 4 1.36 -21.48 -25.95
C GLU A 4 0.60 -21.86 -24.68
N ASP A 5 0.98 -22.95 -24.00
CA ASP A 5 0.37 -23.36 -22.73
C ASP A 5 0.60 -22.31 -21.63
N VAL A 6 1.79 -21.69 -21.61
CA VAL A 6 2.13 -20.62 -20.65
C VAL A 6 1.25 -19.39 -20.89
N LEU A 7 1.12 -18.96 -22.15
CA LEU A 7 0.31 -17.79 -22.52
C LEU A 7 -1.18 -18.04 -22.28
N GLU A 8 -1.68 -19.25 -22.53
CA GLU A 8 -3.07 -19.60 -22.21
C GLU A 8 -3.30 -19.65 -20.68
N SER A 9 -2.36 -20.22 -19.92
CA SER A 9 -2.44 -20.23 -18.45
C SER A 9 -2.46 -18.81 -17.87
N ALA A 10 -1.72 -17.87 -18.46
CA ALA A 10 -1.79 -16.45 -18.10
C ALA A 10 -3.15 -15.84 -18.48
N ALA A 11 -3.66 -16.12 -19.68
CA ALA A 11 -4.94 -15.64 -20.16
C ALA A 11 -6.13 -16.07 -19.26
N GLU A 12 -6.08 -17.27 -18.68
CA GLU A 12 -7.08 -17.79 -17.74
C GLU A 12 -7.14 -17.03 -16.41
N LEU A 13 -6.03 -16.39 -16.01
CA LEU A 13 -5.96 -15.62 -14.76
C LEU A 13 -6.50 -14.19 -14.88
N LEU A 14 -6.83 -13.74 -16.10
CA LEU A 14 -7.47 -12.45 -16.32
C LEU A 14 -9.00 -12.57 -16.32
N PRO A 15 -9.72 -11.52 -15.91
CA PRO A 15 -11.18 -11.49 -16.01
C PRO A 15 -11.67 -11.79 -17.44
N SER A 16 -12.84 -12.42 -17.52
CA SER A 16 -13.43 -12.88 -18.79
C SER A 16 -13.46 -11.77 -19.85
N GLY A 17 -13.11 -12.11 -21.08
CA GLY A 17 -13.05 -11.19 -22.22
C GLY A 17 -11.75 -10.40 -22.35
N ARG A 18 -10.94 -10.26 -21.30
CA ARG A 18 -9.73 -9.41 -21.34
C ARG A 18 -8.54 -10.02 -22.07
N ALA A 19 -8.51 -11.34 -22.18
CA ALA A 19 -7.45 -12.05 -22.89
C ALA A 19 -7.82 -12.42 -24.34
N GLU A 20 -8.96 -11.97 -24.88
CA GLU A 20 -9.43 -12.35 -26.23
C GLU A 20 -8.43 -11.96 -27.32
N THR A 21 -7.88 -10.74 -27.24
CA THR A 21 -6.85 -10.27 -28.16
C THR A 21 -5.61 -11.16 -28.11
N ALA A 22 -5.14 -11.48 -26.90
CA ALA A 22 -3.98 -12.34 -26.70
C ALA A 22 -4.22 -13.75 -27.26
N ARG A 23 -5.37 -14.37 -26.98
CA ARG A 23 -5.76 -15.68 -27.51
C ARG A 23 -5.82 -15.70 -29.03
N ALA A 24 -6.36 -14.65 -29.64
CA ALA A 24 -6.40 -14.52 -31.10
C ALA A 24 -4.99 -14.39 -31.70
N LEU A 25 -4.04 -13.79 -30.99
CA LEU A 25 -2.64 -13.68 -31.40
C LEU A 25 -1.89 -15.00 -31.23
N VAL A 26 -2.12 -15.74 -30.13
CA VAL A 26 -1.60 -17.10 -29.94
C VAL A 26 -2.06 -18.02 -31.07
N ALA A 27 -3.36 -17.99 -31.42
CA ALA A 27 -3.91 -18.80 -32.51
C ALA A 27 -3.31 -18.46 -33.89
N LYS A 28 -2.76 -17.25 -34.06
CA LYS A 28 -2.04 -16.82 -35.27
C LYS A 28 -0.54 -17.12 -35.22
N GLY A 29 -0.02 -17.63 -34.10
CA GLY A 29 1.40 -17.89 -33.87
C GLY A 29 2.22 -16.63 -33.54
N ASP A 30 1.58 -15.49 -33.25
CA ASP A 30 2.26 -14.25 -32.88
C ASP A 30 2.39 -14.14 -31.36
N HIS A 31 3.27 -14.98 -30.78
CA HIS A 31 3.42 -15.10 -29.34
C HIS A 31 4.00 -13.84 -28.67
N ALA A 32 4.83 -13.07 -29.39
CA ALA A 32 5.39 -11.82 -28.89
C ALA A 32 4.30 -10.74 -28.75
N ALA A 33 3.43 -10.60 -29.77
CA ALA A 33 2.29 -9.70 -29.67
C ALA A 33 1.28 -10.19 -28.61
N ALA A 34 1.07 -11.50 -28.48
CA ALA A 34 0.20 -12.06 -27.45
C ALA A 34 0.70 -11.72 -26.03
N LEU A 35 2.00 -11.86 -25.78
CA LEU A 35 2.64 -11.48 -24.52
C LEU A 35 2.39 -9.99 -24.19
N GLY A 36 2.59 -9.11 -25.17
CA GLY A 36 2.33 -7.67 -25.02
C GLY A 36 0.86 -7.37 -24.72
N ALA A 37 -0.07 -8.01 -25.43
CA ALA A 37 -1.51 -7.83 -25.20
C ALA A 37 -1.95 -8.28 -23.79
N LEU A 38 -1.36 -9.36 -23.26
CA LEU A 38 -1.62 -9.80 -21.88
C LEU A 38 -1.10 -8.77 -20.86
N ALA A 39 0.13 -8.28 -21.06
CA ALA A 39 0.71 -7.25 -20.18
C ALA A 39 -0.14 -5.97 -20.16
N GLU A 40 -0.57 -5.48 -21.34
CA GLU A 40 -1.44 -4.32 -21.46
C GLU A 40 -2.80 -4.51 -20.77
N ALA A 41 -3.39 -5.70 -20.87
CA ALA A 41 -4.64 -6.03 -20.19
C ALA A 41 -4.48 -6.03 -18.66
N ALA A 42 -3.32 -6.47 -18.16
CA ALA A 42 -2.99 -6.48 -16.74
C ALA A 42 -2.55 -5.11 -16.18
N ASP A 43 -2.13 -4.17 -17.02
CA ASP A 43 -1.89 -2.80 -16.56
C ASP A 43 -3.20 -2.04 -16.30
N GLN A 44 -4.30 -2.45 -16.93
CA GLN A 44 -5.63 -1.88 -16.68
C GLN A 44 -6.28 -2.45 -15.41
N HIS A 45 -5.82 -3.61 -14.93
CA HIS A 45 -6.43 -4.33 -13.81
C HIS A 45 -5.40 -5.11 -13.01
N PRO A 46 -5.36 -4.99 -11.67
CA PRO A 46 -4.46 -5.76 -10.83
C PRO A 46 -4.51 -7.25 -11.17
N ALA A 47 -3.39 -7.78 -11.67
CA ALA A 47 -3.25 -9.20 -11.98
C ALA A 47 -2.50 -9.91 -10.84
N PRO A 48 -2.86 -11.17 -10.53
CA PRO A 48 -2.24 -11.90 -9.44
C PRO A 48 -0.75 -12.17 -9.72
N PRO A 49 0.09 -12.38 -8.69
CA PRO A 49 1.52 -12.68 -8.87
C PRO A 49 1.79 -13.80 -9.88
N ARG A 50 0.96 -14.86 -9.84
CA ARG A 50 1.10 -16.03 -10.73
C ARG A 50 0.95 -15.68 -12.21
N PHE A 51 0.16 -14.67 -12.55
CA PHE A 51 0.03 -14.18 -13.92
C PHE A 51 1.37 -13.61 -14.43
N TRP A 52 2.03 -12.79 -13.61
CA TRP A 52 3.31 -12.18 -13.95
C TRP A 52 4.47 -13.20 -14.01
N GLU A 53 4.40 -14.26 -13.21
CA GLU A 53 5.32 -15.41 -13.32
C GLU A 53 5.19 -16.10 -14.68
N PHE A 54 3.96 -16.32 -15.17
CA PHE A 54 3.77 -16.88 -16.52
C PHE A 54 4.29 -15.94 -17.62
N LEU A 55 4.07 -14.62 -17.52
CA LEU A 55 4.65 -13.68 -18.48
C LEU A 55 6.18 -13.66 -18.43
N THR A 56 6.77 -13.86 -17.25
CA THR A 56 8.22 -14.02 -17.10
C THR A 56 8.71 -15.27 -17.85
N ASP A 57 8.09 -16.42 -17.59
CA ASP A 57 8.44 -17.69 -18.24
C ASP A 57 8.27 -17.63 -19.77
N ALA A 58 7.25 -16.93 -20.26
CA ALA A 58 7.01 -16.71 -21.68
C ALA A 58 8.05 -15.76 -22.29
N ALA A 59 8.38 -14.65 -21.60
CA ALA A 59 9.38 -13.69 -22.07
C ALA A 59 10.78 -14.30 -22.16
N GLU A 60 11.14 -15.21 -21.26
CA GLU A 60 12.43 -15.91 -21.28
C GLU A 60 12.57 -16.89 -22.46
N GLN A 61 11.45 -17.41 -22.95
CA GLN A 61 11.40 -18.27 -24.13
C GLN A 61 11.39 -17.50 -25.46
N LEU A 62 11.22 -16.17 -25.42
CA LEU A 62 11.12 -15.29 -26.59
C LEU A 62 12.37 -14.40 -26.74
N PRO A 63 13.32 -14.73 -27.65
CA PRO A 63 14.53 -13.95 -27.84
C PRO A 63 14.23 -12.52 -28.30
N GLY A 64 14.84 -11.53 -27.65
CA GLY A 64 14.72 -10.12 -28.03
C GLY A 64 13.49 -9.39 -27.49
N ALA A 65 12.62 -10.06 -26.71
CA ALA A 65 11.54 -9.40 -26.01
C ALA A 65 12.10 -8.60 -24.80
N PRO A 66 11.91 -7.27 -24.73
CA PRO A 66 12.12 -6.54 -23.49
C PRO A 66 11.00 -6.97 -22.53
N GLY A 67 11.32 -7.63 -21.41
CA GLY A 67 10.22 -7.93 -20.49
C GLY A 67 10.47 -8.87 -19.34
N ALA A 68 11.40 -9.84 -19.41
CA ALA A 68 11.51 -10.82 -18.32
C ALA A 68 11.84 -10.17 -16.96
N ALA A 69 12.80 -9.24 -16.93
CA ALA A 69 13.13 -8.48 -15.71
C ALA A 69 11.95 -7.59 -15.25
N TRP A 70 11.18 -7.04 -16.19
CA TRP A 70 10.00 -6.24 -15.89
C TRP A 70 8.87 -7.08 -15.31
N TYR A 71 8.60 -8.26 -15.87
CA TYR A 71 7.57 -9.16 -15.35
C TYR A 71 7.95 -9.72 -13.98
N ARG A 72 9.24 -10.01 -13.72
CA ARG A 72 9.74 -10.34 -12.37
C ARG A 72 9.53 -9.19 -11.38
N TRP A 73 9.74 -7.94 -11.83
CA TRP A 73 9.43 -6.76 -11.03
C TRP A 73 7.92 -6.71 -10.70
N ARG A 74 7.06 -6.88 -11.71
CA ARG A 74 5.60 -6.88 -11.54
C ARG A 74 5.09 -8.02 -10.66
N THR A 75 5.70 -9.20 -10.70
CA THR A 75 5.43 -10.28 -9.73
C THR A 75 5.69 -9.80 -8.30
N THR A 76 6.81 -9.10 -8.08
CA THR A 76 7.17 -8.59 -6.75
C THR A 76 6.22 -7.48 -6.31
N GLU A 77 5.83 -6.57 -7.20
CA GLU A 77 4.80 -5.56 -6.90
C GLU A 77 3.46 -6.19 -6.55
N ALA A 78 3.03 -7.23 -7.27
CA ALA A 78 1.78 -7.92 -6.97
C ALA A 78 1.81 -8.64 -5.59
N LEU A 79 3.00 -9.01 -5.11
CA LEU A 79 3.19 -9.66 -3.80
C LEU A 79 3.35 -8.66 -2.65
N ARG A 80 4.08 -7.57 -2.87
CA ARG A 80 4.54 -6.65 -1.82
C ARG A 80 3.90 -5.28 -1.87
N GLY A 81 3.13 -5.01 -2.91
CA GLY A 81 2.58 -3.69 -3.20
C GLY A 81 3.41 -2.91 -4.19
N GLN A 82 2.80 -1.86 -4.69
CA GLN A 82 3.33 -0.95 -5.69
C GLN A 82 3.53 0.43 -5.06
N LEU A 83 4.68 1.03 -5.34
CA LEU A 83 4.97 2.40 -4.96
C LEU A 83 5.55 3.12 -6.18
N ARG A 84 4.79 4.07 -6.72
CA ARG A 84 5.17 4.84 -7.91
C ARG A 84 5.60 6.24 -7.49
N ILE A 85 6.65 6.75 -8.10
CA ILE A 85 7.28 8.01 -7.71
C ILE A 85 7.58 8.87 -8.91
N ASP A 86 7.68 10.17 -8.67
CA ASP A 86 8.21 11.16 -9.58
C ASP A 86 9.59 11.59 -9.08
N LEU A 87 10.64 11.05 -9.69
CA LEU A 87 12.03 11.24 -9.28
C LEU A 87 12.65 12.40 -10.05
N THR A 88 13.23 13.35 -9.32
CA THR A 88 14.12 14.39 -9.85
C THR A 88 15.53 14.19 -9.32
N LEU A 89 16.52 14.11 -10.21
CA LEU A 89 17.93 14.06 -9.82
C LEU A 89 18.46 15.45 -9.50
N ALA A 90 19.34 15.56 -8.52
CA ALA A 90 20.03 16.80 -8.21
C ALA A 90 20.86 17.28 -9.42
N THR A 91 21.01 18.60 -9.57
CA THR A 91 21.84 19.21 -10.62
C THR A 91 23.31 19.15 -10.21
N ASP A 92 23.89 17.97 -10.36
CA ASP A 92 25.28 17.69 -10.07
C ASP A 92 25.88 16.76 -11.14
N ARG A 93 27.00 17.18 -11.76
CA ARG A 93 27.59 16.50 -12.91
C ARG A 93 28.25 15.16 -12.56
N ASP A 94 28.51 14.92 -11.27
CA ASP A 94 29.12 13.67 -10.81
C ASP A 94 28.08 12.55 -10.62
N ILE A 95 26.79 12.86 -10.75
CA ILE A 95 25.71 11.86 -10.71
C ILE A 95 25.69 11.10 -12.03
N ALA A 96 26.00 9.81 -11.98
CA ALA A 96 25.92 8.93 -13.14
C ALA A 96 24.48 8.85 -13.68
N PRO A 97 24.27 8.81 -15.01
CA PRO A 97 22.95 8.59 -15.57
C PRO A 97 22.36 7.26 -15.11
N ILE A 98 21.08 7.27 -14.73
CA ILE A 98 20.35 6.08 -14.32
C ILE A 98 19.68 5.49 -15.56
N PRO A 99 20.05 4.27 -16.01
CA PRO A 99 19.42 3.65 -17.18
C PRO A 99 18.00 3.14 -16.82
N PRO A 100 17.04 3.18 -17.77
CA PRO A 100 15.75 2.56 -17.59
C PRO A 100 15.84 1.03 -17.70
N GLY A 101 14.80 0.35 -17.23
CA GLY A 101 14.69 -1.11 -17.38
C GLY A 101 15.70 -1.91 -16.55
N ARG A 102 16.39 -1.26 -15.60
CA ARG A 102 17.32 -1.89 -14.67
C ARG A 102 16.94 -1.55 -13.24
N SER A 103 16.89 -2.59 -12.41
CA SER A 103 16.77 -2.44 -10.98
C SER A 103 18.09 -1.93 -10.40
N LEU A 104 18.04 -0.79 -9.71
CA LEU A 104 19.12 -0.28 -8.86
C LEU A 104 18.67 -0.30 -7.40
N GLU A 105 19.56 -0.36 -6.43
CA GLU A 105 19.20 -0.39 -5.00
C GLU A 105 19.72 0.86 -4.26
N PRO A 106 19.20 2.07 -4.59
CA PRO A 106 19.60 3.28 -3.89
C PRO A 106 19.12 3.33 -2.44
N LEU A 107 19.78 4.19 -1.67
CA LEU A 107 19.40 4.53 -0.31
C LEU A 107 18.35 5.65 -0.33
N TRP A 108 17.34 5.53 0.52
CA TRP A 108 16.22 6.45 0.63
C TRP A 108 16.06 6.93 2.06
N ASP A 109 16.07 8.23 2.27
CA ASP A 109 15.66 8.84 3.53
C ASP A 109 14.19 9.26 3.40
N LEU A 110 13.35 8.62 4.22
CA LEU A 110 11.91 8.85 4.27
C LEU A 110 11.54 10.07 5.14
N GLY A 111 12.50 10.76 5.75
CA GLY A 111 12.25 11.92 6.60
C GLY A 111 11.38 11.59 7.82
N GLU A 112 10.44 12.48 8.15
CA GLU A 112 9.50 12.31 9.27
C GLU A 112 8.46 11.20 9.04
N HIS A 113 8.43 10.58 7.85
CA HIS A 113 7.48 9.52 7.51
C HIS A 113 7.90 8.13 8.04
N ALA A 114 9.13 7.99 8.55
CA ALA A 114 9.59 6.75 9.16
C ALA A 114 8.95 6.53 10.54
N VAL A 115 8.44 5.31 10.81
CA VAL A 115 7.83 4.90 12.10
C VAL A 115 8.78 5.08 13.29
N SER A 116 10.10 5.08 13.05
CA SER A 116 11.11 5.29 14.08
C SER A 116 11.69 6.70 13.98
N SER A 117 11.88 7.37 15.12
CA SER A 117 12.53 8.68 15.23
C SER A 117 14.03 8.69 14.85
N TYR A 118 14.55 7.58 14.32
CA TYR A 118 15.85 7.53 13.66
C TYR A 118 15.63 7.82 12.18
N ARG A 119 16.42 8.74 11.59
CA ARG A 119 16.51 8.92 10.13
C ARG A 119 16.71 7.56 9.48
N ALA A 120 15.63 6.96 9.02
CA ALA A 120 15.63 5.62 8.46
C ALA A 120 16.08 5.77 7.02
N VAL A 121 17.38 5.72 6.81
CA VAL A 121 17.93 5.52 5.48
C VAL A 121 17.70 4.05 5.13
N LEU A 122 16.78 3.79 4.21
CA LEU A 122 16.32 2.45 3.83
C LEU A 122 16.73 2.13 2.40
N VAL A 123 16.82 0.85 2.07
CA VAL A 123 17.09 0.39 0.71
C VAL A 123 15.77 0.07 0.02
N ALA A 124 15.56 0.61 -1.17
CA ALA A 124 14.50 0.18 -2.06
C ALA A 124 15.06 0.08 -3.47
N ALA A 125 14.72 -1.02 -4.14
CA ALA A 125 15.02 -1.16 -5.54
C ALA A 125 14.27 -0.08 -6.33
N LEU A 126 14.87 0.45 -7.39
CA LEU A 126 14.35 1.49 -8.27
C LEU A 126 14.28 0.96 -9.70
N TRP A 127 13.11 1.11 -10.31
CA TRP A 127 12.89 0.88 -11.73
C TRP A 127 12.40 2.18 -12.37
N LEU A 128 13.13 2.72 -13.36
CA LEU A 128 12.64 3.87 -14.12
C LEU A 128 11.71 3.44 -15.25
N GLU A 129 10.60 4.16 -15.38
CA GLU A 129 9.67 4.01 -16.50
C GLU A 129 10.18 4.81 -17.71
N GLY A 130 9.91 4.30 -18.91
CA GLY A 130 10.36 4.89 -20.19
C GLY A 130 11.65 4.29 -20.71
N ASP A 131 12.17 4.87 -21.79
CA ASP A 131 13.28 4.32 -22.58
C ASP A 131 14.56 5.18 -22.55
N GLU A 132 14.51 6.36 -21.91
CA GLU A 132 15.64 7.27 -21.82
C GLU A 132 16.33 7.23 -20.45
N PRO A 133 17.68 7.22 -20.39
CA PRO A 133 18.40 7.36 -19.13
C PRO A 133 18.11 8.70 -18.44
N LEU A 134 17.76 8.63 -17.15
CA LEU A 134 17.58 9.81 -16.31
C LEU A 134 18.95 10.43 -15.98
N ARG A 135 19.14 11.69 -16.39
CA ARG A 135 20.38 12.44 -16.20
C ARG A 135 20.25 13.42 -15.04
N SER A 136 21.39 13.89 -14.56
CA SER A 136 21.50 15.00 -13.60
C SER A 136 20.57 16.17 -13.92
N GLY A 137 19.82 16.65 -12.92
CA GLY A 137 18.79 17.68 -13.07
C GLY A 137 17.51 17.25 -13.81
N GLY A 138 17.47 16.03 -14.34
CA GLY A 138 16.32 15.47 -15.04
C GLY A 138 15.23 14.96 -14.10
N ARG A 139 14.07 14.69 -14.68
CA ARG A 139 12.89 14.15 -14.00
C ARG A 139 12.37 12.92 -14.74
N ALA A 140 12.02 11.87 -14.02
CA ALA A 140 11.37 10.69 -14.59
C ALA A 140 10.44 10.02 -13.58
N VAL A 141 9.47 9.27 -14.09
CA VAL A 141 8.63 8.41 -13.27
C VAL A 141 9.39 7.13 -12.96
N GLY A 142 9.35 6.71 -11.70
CA GLY A 142 9.95 5.47 -11.25
C GLY A 142 8.98 4.64 -10.42
N ARG A 143 9.37 3.39 -10.18
CA ARG A 143 8.74 2.47 -9.26
C ARG A 143 9.75 2.04 -8.23
N LEU A 144 9.30 1.91 -6.99
CA LEU A 144 10.12 1.41 -5.90
C LEU A 144 9.62 0.06 -5.42
N LEU A 145 10.57 -0.82 -5.11
CA LEU A 145 10.33 -2.05 -4.35
C LEU A 145 11.15 -1.99 -3.06
N PRO A 146 10.49 -1.69 -1.93
CA PRO A 146 11.13 -1.73 -0.62
C PRO A 146 11.73 -3.11 -0.32
N LEU A 147 12.95 -3.12 0.22
CA LEU A 147 13.57 -4.37 0.67
C LEU A 147 12.95 -4.85 2.00
N ASP A 148 12.62 -3.89 2.88
CA ASP A 148 11.83 -4.03 4.11
C ASP A 148 10.56 -3.20 3.97
N ASP A 149 9.40 -3.74 4.33
CA ASP A 149 8.09 -3.15 4.05
C ASP A 149 7.55 -2.31 5.21
N ALA A 150 7.95 -2.60 6.45
CA ALA A 150 7.38 -2.03 7.67
C ALA A 150 7.37 -0.48 7.72
N HIS A 151 8.38 0.16 7.13
CA HIS A 151 8.55 1.61 7.16
C HIS A 151 7.94 2.33 5.95
N TRP A 152 7.61 1.60 4.89
CA TRP A 152 7.15 2.18 3.61
C TRP A 152 5.63 2.27 3.53
N HIS A 153 4.91 1.46 4.30
CA HIS A 153 3.44 1.45 4.35
C HIS A 153 2.83 2.79 4.76
N ASN A 154 3.60 3.64 5.43
CA ASN A 154 3.19 4.97 5.87
C ASN A 154 3.28 6.05 4.78
N LEU A 155 3.88 5.76 3.63
CA LEU A 155 3.98 6.72 2.55
C LEU A 155 2.62 6.90 1.87
N MET A 156 2.29 8.15 1.58
CA MET A 156 1.07 8.55 0.88
C MET A 156 1.42 9.32 -0.40
N PRO A 157 0.55 9.30 -1.44
CA PRO A 157 0.70 10.20 -2.57
C PRO A 157 0.86 11.66 -2.11
N GLY A 158 1.88 12.33 -2.66
CA GLY A 158 2.31 13.67 -2.28
C GLY A 158 3.46 13.75 -1.27
N ASP A 159 3.76 12.66 -0.54
CA ASP A 159 4.93 12.62 0.34
C ASP A 159 6.22 12.78 -0.47
N VAL A 160 7.24 13.40 0.13
CA VAL A 160 8.54 13.63 -0.52
C VAL A 160 9.61 12.86 0.21
N ILE A 161 10.28 11.97 -0.51
CA ILE A 161 11.41 11.17 -0.03
C ILE A 161 12.69 11.61 -0.73
N THR A 162 13.85 11.34 -0.12
CA THR A 162 15.14 11.75 -0.71
C THR A 162 16.02 10.55 -1.00
N MET A 163 16.62 10.53 -2.19
CA MET A 163 17.58 9.53 -2.60
C MET A 163 18.99 9.97 -2.20
N ARG A 164 19.76 9.07 -1.59
CA ARG A 164 21.09 9.34 -1.05
C ARG A 164 22.15 8.41 -1.63
N ASP A 165 23.36 8.94 -1.71
CA ASP A 165 24.61 8.21 -1.88
C ASP A 165 25.52 8.56 -0.69
N GLY A 166 25.54 7.69 0.33
CA GLY A 166 26.08 8.02 1.64
C GLY A 166 25.41 9.25 2.26
N GLU A 167 26.20 10.29 2.55
CA GLU A 167 25.68 11.56 3.10
C GLU A 167 25.22 12.56 2.05
N ARG A 168 25.41 12.25 0.77
CA ARG A 168 25.05 13.14 -0.34
C ARG A 168 23.62 12.87 -0.79
N VAL A 169 22.81 13.92 -0.87
CA VAL A 169 21.50 13.85 -1.53
C VAL A 169 21.73 13.89 -3.03
N VAL A 170 21.26 12.86 -3.74
CA VAL A 170 21.43 12.71 -5.19
C VAL A 170 20.11 12.86 -5.95
N GLY A 171 18.98 12.80 -5.25
CA GLY A 171 17.67 13.06 -5.84
C GLY A 171 16.59 13.25 -4.79
N SER A 172 15.43 13.71 -5.25
CA SER A 172 14.21 13.80 -4.48
C SER A 172 13.09 13.19 -5.29
N ALA A 173 12.20 12.46 -4.62
CA ALA A 173 11.07 11.83 -5.26
C ALA A 173 9.78 12.19 -4.56
N THR A 174 8.75 12.54 -5.33
CA THR A 174 7.38 12.69 -4.83
C THR A 174 6.64 11.37 -5.04
N ILE A 175 5.96 10.88 -4.01
CA ILE A 175 5.12 9.69 -4.13
C ILE A 175 3.91 10.04 -5.02
N LEU A 176 3.72 9.29 -6.10
CA LEU A 176 2.60 9.47 -7.02
C LEU A 176 1.42 8.56 -6.68
N ASP A 177 1.72 7.30 -6.37
CA ASP A 177 0.71 6.28 -6.14
C ASP A 177 1.27 5.19 -5.21
N VAL A 178 0.39 4.65 -4.37
CA VAL A 178 0.72 3.63 -3.38
C VAL A 178 -0.42 2.63 -3.31
N ALA A 179 -0.12 1.36 -3.58
CA ALA A 179 -1.07 0.27 -3.49
C ALA A 179 -0.42 -0.91 -2.77
N TRP A 180 -0.81 -1.13 -1.51
CA TRP A 180 -0.36 -2.30 -0.75
C TRP A 180 -1.32 -3.47 -0.99
N PRO A 181 -0.84 -4.73 -1.03
CA PRO A 181 -1.73 -5.86 -1.08
C PRO A 181 -2.58 -5.85 0.20
N ASP A 182 -3.85 -6.23 0.09
CA ASP A 182 -4.65 -6.47 1.30
C ASP A 182 -3.87 -7.45 2.19
N PRO A 183 -3.76 -7.18 3.51
CA PRO A 183 -3.15 -8.14 4.41
C PRO A 183 -3.86 -9.48 4.20
N PRO A 184 -3.12 -10.60 4.13
CA PRO A 184 -3.75 -11.90 3.96
C PRO A 184 -4.83 -12.00 5.02
N ALA A 185 -6.07 -12.28 4.61
CA ALA A 185 -7.21 -12.36 5.51
C ALA A 185 -6.78 -13.21 6.71
N GLU A 186 -6.57 -12.56 7.85
CA GLU A 186 -6.18 -13.22 9.08
C GLU A 186 -7.23 -14.31 9.26
N GLN A 187 -6.80 -15.58 9.24
CA GLN A 187 -7.72 -16.70 9.42
C GLN A 187 -8.53 -16.36 10.65
N ALA A 188 -9.84 -16.13 10.47
CA ALA A 188 -10.72 -15.82 11.57
C ALA A 188 -10.43 -16.89 12.64
N PRO A 189 -10.08 -16.49 13.87
CA PRO A 189 -9.76 -17.47 14.90
C PRO A 189 -10.90 -18.48 14.92
N ASP A 190 -10.53 -19.77 14.91
CA ASP A 190 -11.49 -20.87 14.91
C ASP A 190 -12.66 -20.53 15.84
N ALA A 191 -13.87 -20.63 15.31
CA ALA A 191 -15.09 -20.34 16.07
C ALA A 191 -14.96 -21.02 17.43
N LEU A 192 -15.07 -20.22 18.51
CA LEU A 192 -14.98 -20.72 19.87
C LEU A 192 -15.86 -21.98 20.00
N PRO A 193 -15.38 -23.05 20.65
CA PRO A 193 -16.13 -24.29 20.77
C PRO A 193 -17.53 -24.00 21.33
N ALA A 194 -18.52 -24.70 20.80
CA ALA A 194 -19.91 -24.58 21.23
C ALA A 194 -20.00 -24.74 22.76
N GLY A 195 -20.50 -23.70 23.44
CA GLY A 195 -20.60 -23.65 24.91
C GLY A 195 -20.11 -22.35 25.56
N PHE A 196 -19.46 -21.45 24.82
CA PHE A 196 -19.02 -20.14 25.35
C PHE A 196 -20.12 -19.06 25.45
N GLY A 197 -21.39 -19.42 25.19
CA GLY A 197 -22.55 -18.50 25.13
C GLY A 197 -23.54 -18.56 26.31
N ASP A 198 -23.32 -19.41 27.31
CA ASP A 198 -24.31 -19.67 28.39
C ASP A 198 -24.15 -18.76 29.63
N LEU A 199 -23.58 -17.56 29.48
CA LEU A 199 -23.65 -16.56 30.55
C LEU A 199 -25.00 -15.82 30.46
N PRO A 200 -25.79 -15.75 31.55
CA PRO A 200 -27.09 -15.09 31.52
C PRO A 200 -26.91 -13.60 31.21
N LEU A 201 -27.54 -13.15 30.13
CA LEU A 201 -27.61 -11.74 29.78
C LEU A 201 -28.32 -10.95 30.90
N PRO A 202 -27.81 -9.77 31.27
CA PRO A 202 -28.52 -8.88 32.19
C PRO A 202 -29.86 -8.43 31.57
N PRO A 203 -30.90 -8.20 32.40
CA PRO A 203 -32.23 -7.84 31.89
C PRO A 203 -32.19 -6.49 31.15
N PRO A 204 -33.03 -6.30 30.12
CA PRO A 204 -33.05 -5.09 29.32
C PRO A 204 -33.52 -3.88 30.15
N PRO A 205 -32.94 -2.68 29.96
CA PRO A 205 -33.33 -1.50 30.70
C PRO A 205 -34.74 -1.05 30.29
N VAL A 206 -35.58 -0.82 31.30
CA VAL A 206 -36.93 -0.26 31.15
C VAL A 206 -36.83 1.21 30.74
N HIS A 207 -37.44 1.55 29.60
CA HIS A 207 -37.52 2.91 29.09
C HIS A 207 -38.19 3.85 30.11
N ARG A 208 -37.41 4.80 30.64
CA ARG A 208 -37.91 6.06 31.18
C ARG A 208 -37.35 7.19 30.35
N VAL A 209 -38.27 7.96 29.76
CA VAL A 209 -38.00 9.24 29.10
C VAL A 209 -37.31 10.16 30.11
N ARG A 210 -36.03 10.49 29.87
CA ARG A 210 -35.26 11.46 30.66
C ARG A 210 -34.30 12.23 29.74
N ALA A 211 -34.04 13.47 30.13
CA ALA A 211 -33.33 14.49 29.35
C ALA A 211 -31.94 14.06 28.86
N ARG A 212 -31.58 14.54 27.66
CA ARG A 212 -30.39 14.18 26.86
C ARG A 212 -29.07 14.37 27.63
N THR A 213 -28.16 13.41 27.46
CA THR A 213 -26.78 13.41 27.98
C THR A 213 -25.82 12.87 26.92
N HIS A 214 -24.53 13.26 27.03
CA HIS A 214 -23.30 12.93 26.28
C HIS A 214 -23.11 11.49 25.70
N ALA A 215 -24.02 10.56 25.99
CA ALA A 215 -24.04 9.20 25.48
C ALA A 215 -24.53 9.06 24.02
N GLU A 216 -24.96 10.12 23.35
CA GLU A 216 -25.38 10.05 21.94
C GLU A 216 -24.17 9.91 20.96
N HIS A 217 -22.92 10.04 21.45
CA HIS A 217 -21.69 9.78 20.68
C HIS A 217 -21.31 8.28 20.55
N THR A 218 -22.16 7.34 21.00
CA THR A 218 -21.77 5.92 21.14
C THR A 218 -22.03 5.03 19.92
N THR A 219 -22.52 5.55 18.80
CA THR A 219 -22.77 4.74 17.59
C THR A 219 -22.12 5.37 16.38
N TRP A 220 -21.03 4.77 15.91
CA TRP A 220 -20.38 5.10 14.64
C TRP A 220 -20.86 4.13 13.54
N PRO A 221 -21.07 4.57 12.28
CA PRO A 221 -20.78 5.90 11.71
C PRO A 221 -21.81 6.97 12.11
N ASN A 222 -21.31 8.15 12.44
CA ASN A 222 -22.11 9.33 12.78
C ASN A 222 -21.49 10.57 12.11
N PRO A 223 -22.23 11.40 11.35
CA PRO A 223 -21.70 12.63 10.77
C PRO A 223 -21.19 13.62 11.81
N ASP A 224 -21.73 13.61 13.03
CA ASP A 224 -21.30 14.46 14.16
C ASP A 224 -20.06 13.90 14.86
N CYS A 225 -19.74 12.62 14.66
CA CYS A 225 -18.54 11.96 15.18
C CYS A 225 -17.90 11.14 14.04
N PRO A 226 -17.37 11.82 13.01
CA PRO A 226 -17.02 11.22 11.73
C PRO A 226 -15.83 10.26 11.79
N VAL A 227 -14.96 10.37 12.79
CA VAL A 227 -13.76 9.55 12.91
C VAL A 227 -13.97 8.44 13.94
N ARG A 228 -13.56 7.21 13.64
CA ARG A 228 -13.53 6.10 14.60
C ARG A 228 -12.12 5.55 14.73
N VAL A 229 -11.67 5.39 15.96
CA VAL A 229 -10.44 4.68 16.33
C VAL A 229 -10.81 3.38 17.03
N SER A 230 -10.45 2.26 16.41
CA SER A 230 -10.71 0.90 16.91
C SER A 230 -10.02 0.63 18.25
N ALA A 231 -10.49 -0.40 18.97
CA ALA A 231 -9.93 -0.73 20.28
C ALA A 231 -8.42 -1.06 20.23
N LEU A 232 -7.71 -0.84 21.34
CA LEU A 232 -6.33 -1.25 21.50
C LEU A 232 -6.27 -2.78 21.62
N ILE A 233 -5.78 -3.45 20.56
CA ILE A 233 -5.62 -4.91 20.57
C ILE A 233 -4.21 -5.26 21.06
N PRO A 234 -4.07 -6.09 22.11
CA PRO A 234 -2.76 -6.55 22.59
C PRO A 234 -1.94 -7.17 21.46
N ASN A 235 -0.64 -6.82 21.39
CA ASN A 235 0.32 -7.24 20.37
C ASN A 235 0.15 -6.63 18.97
N LEU A 236 -0.94 -5.90 18.68
CA LEU A 236 -0.99 -5.09 17.47
C LEU A 236 -0.17 -3.81 17.66
N ARG A 237 0.62 -3.46 16.65
CA ARG A 237 1.47 -2.26 16.65
C ARG A 237 0.73 -1.01 16.18
N HIS A 238 -0.54 -1.13 15.82
CA HIS A 238 -1.40 -0.08 15.32
C HIS A 238 -2.84 -0.24 15.81
N ARG A 239 -3.61 0.83 15.72
CA ARG A 239 -5.08 0.83 15.80
C ARG A 239 -5.62 1.17 14.43
N TYR A 240 -6.70 0.52 14.03
CA TYR A 240 -7.40 0.90 12.81
C TYR A 240 -8.22 2.17 13.03
N VAL A 241 -8.12 3.09 12.07
CA VAL A 241 -8.87 4.34 12.00
C VAL A 241 -9.78 4.26 10.78
N ARG A 242 -11.02 4.73 10.94
CA ARG A 242 -11.96 4.91 9.83
C ARG A 242 -12.52 6.32 9.86
N VAL A 243 -12.72 6.90 8.69
CA VAL A 243 -13.21 8.27 8.54
C VAL A 243 -14.46 8.27 7.67
N MET A 244 -15.53 8.84 8.20
CA MET A 244 -16.73 9.15 7.44
C MET A 244 -16.48 10.45 6.65
N ARG A 245 -16.45 10.34 5.32
CA ARG A 245 -16.28 11.46 4.41
C ARG A 245 -17.54 12.33 4.37
N ALA A 246 -17.42 13.57 3.90
CA ALA A 246 -18.55 14.51 3.81
C ALA A 246 -19.67 14.01 2.88
N ASN A 247 -19.36 13.13 1.92
CA ASN A 247 -20.34 12.48 1.05
C ASN A 247 -21.06 11.28 1.70
N GLY A 248 -20.81 11.01 2.98
CA GLY A 248 -21.39 9.90 3.74
C GLY A 248 -20.71 8.55 3.53
N SER A 249 -19.71 8.46 2.64
CA SER A 249 -18.92 7.23 2.48
C SER A 249 -17.94 7.05 3.63
N VAL A 250 -17.59 5.80 3.92
CA VAL A 250 -16.65 5.44 4.98
C VAL A 250 -15.33 4.97 4.35
N SER A 251 -14.20 5.48 4.84
CA SER A 251 -12.88 5.01 4.42
C SER A 251 -12.65 3.55 4.82
N GLN A 252 -11.78 2.87 4.08
CA GLN A 252 -11.29 1.56 4.51
C GLN A 252 -10.53 1.69 5.84
N PRO A 253 -10.47 0.61 6.66
CA PRO A 253 -9.69 0.63 7.89
C PRO A 253 -8.22 0.96 7.59
N TYR A 254 -7.73 2.07 8.14
CA TYR A 254 -6.35 2.51 7.97
C TYR A 254 -5.56 2.28 9.27
N PRO A 255 -4.44 1.53 9.25
CA PRO A 255 -3.66 1.28 10.45
C PRO A 255 -2.85 2.53 10.86
N CYS A 256 -2.99 2.96 12.12
CA CYS A 256 -2.19 4.01 12.73
C CYS A 256 -1.49 3.49 14.01
N ALA A 257 -0.17 3.46 14.00
CA ALA A 257 0.71 3.15 15.13
C ALA A 257 0.94 4.35 16.06
N THR A 258 0.79 5.57 15.55
CA THR A 258 1.05 6.81 16.29
C THR A 258 -0.06 7.85 16.13
N HIS A 259 -0.13 8.80 17.07
CA HIS A 259 -1.02 9.96 16.96
C HIS A 259 -0.73 10.81 15.72
N ALA A 260 0.53 10.91 15.28
CA ALA A 260 0.91 11.69 14.11
C ALA A 260 0.34 11.07 12.81
N GLU A 261 0.40 9.74 12.69
CA GLU A 261 -0.22 9.00 11.58
C GLU A 261 -1.74 9.18 11.56
N PHE A 262 -2.38 9.14 12.74
CA PHE A 262 -3.80 9.40 12.90
C PHE A 262 -4.20 10.79 12.41
N VAL A 263 -3.54 11.84 12.90
CA VAL A 263 -3.78 13.23 12.49
C VAL A 263 -3.64 13.37 10.98
N ARG A 264 -2.57 12.81 10.40
CA ARG A 264 -2.32 12.86 8.96
C ARG A 264 -3.41 12.16 8.15
N HIS A 265 -3.82 10.96 8.55
CA HIS A 265 -4.87 10.21 7.87
C HIS A 265 -6.21 10.95 7.91
N VAL A 266 -6.61 11.45 9.09
CA VAL A 266 -7.86 12.21 9.26
C VAL A 266 -7.84 13.49 8.42
N SER A 267 -6.76 14.27 8.47
CA SER A 267 -6.65 15.50 7.67
C SER A 267 -6.64 15.25 6.16
N HIS A 268 -6.18 14.07 5.71
CA HIS A 268 -6.25 13.68 4.31
C HIS A 268 -7.69 13.34 3.87
N GLU A 269 -8.38 12.53 4.67
CA GLU A 269 -9.74 12.06 4.35
C GLU A 269 -10.83 13.12 4.58
N ARG A 270 -10.62 14.01 5.57
CA ARG A 270 -11.52 15.09 5.98
C ARG A 270 -10.70 16.30 6.45
N PRO A 271 -10.23 17.16 5.53
CA PRO A 271 -9.44 18.35 5.88
C PRO A 271 -10.24 19.41 6.65
N ASP A 272 -11.56 19.27 6.72
CA ASP A 272 -12.49 20.13 7.46
C ASP A 272 -12.65 19.76 8.94
N ILE A 273 -12.12 18.61 9.37
CA ILE A 273 -12.16 18.09 10.74
C ILE A 273 -10.89 18.52 11.49
N ASP A 274 -11.01 18.88 12.76
CA ASP A 274 -9.86 19.00 13.66
C ASP A 274 -9.60 17.65 14.35
N PRO A 275 -8.54 16.91 13.99
CA PRO A 275 -8.21 15.63 14.61
C PRO A 275 -7.78 15.74 16.08
N ARG A 276 -7.89 16.92 16.70
CA ARG A 276 -7.70 17.14 18.14
C ARG A 276 -9.01 17.39 18.87
N ASP A 277 -10.12 17.56 18.16
CA ASP A 277 -11.43 17.76 18.78
C ASP A 277 -12.01 16.41 19.22
N PRO A 278 -12.15 16.14 20.53
CA PRO A 278 -12.68 14.87 21.02
C PRO A 278 -14.15 14.65 20.63
N ASP A 279 -14.90 15.70 20.29
CA ASP A 279 -16.29 15.56 19.85
C ASP A 279 -16.38 14.94 18.44
N GLU A 280 -15.34 15.12 17.61
CA GLU A 280 -15.28 14.58 16.24
C GLU A 280 -14.71 13.15 16.16
N ILE A 281 -14.23 12.60 17.28
CA ILE A 281 -13.48 11.34 17.34
C ILE A 281 -14.12 10.33 18.30
N HIS A 282 -14.60 9.22 17.73
CA HIS A 282 -15.09 8.07 18.46
C HIS A 282 -13.95 7.09 18.78
N TRP A 283 -13.65 6.92 20.06
CA TRP A 283 -12.69 5.91 20.52
C TRP A 283 -13.43 4.68 21.05
N ASP A 284 -13.16 3.50 20.49
CA ASP A 284 -13.74 2.24 20.98
C ASP A 284 -13.25 1.90 22.40
N ASP A 285 -12.03 2.33 22.74
CA ASP A 285 -11.43 2.23 24.06
C ASP A 285 -10.28 3.24 24.22
N ASN A 286 -9.78 3.40 25.46
CA ASN A 286 -8.48 4.02 25.78
C ASN A 286 -8.15 5.25 24.91
N PRO A 287 -8.85 6.39 25.10
CA PRO A 287 -8.69 7.56 24.25
C PRO A 287 -7.26 8.09 24.29
N ASP A 288 -6.76 8.55 23.14
CA ASP A 288 -5.41 9.10 22.94
C ASP A 288 -4.23 8.16 23.22
N ILE A 289 -4.48 6.89 23.54
CA ILE A 289 -3.44 5.89 23.76
C ILE A 289 -3.14 5.15 22.45
N TRP A 290 -1.87 5.15 22.07
CA TRP A 290 -1.36 4.50 20.86
C TRP A 290 -0.35 3.38 21.19
N PRO A 291 -0.31 2.27 20.41
CA PRO A 291 0.55 1.12 20.70
C PRO A 291 2.04 1.46 20.86
N ALA A 292 2.57 2.40 20.06
CA ALA A 292 3.97 2.82 20.14
C ALA A 292 4.33 3.50 21.48
N GLN A 293 3.35 4.00 22.24
CA GLN A 293 3.57 4.60 23.57
C GLN A 293 3.74 3.55 24.69
N HIS A 294 3.45 2.27 24.41
CA HIS A 294 3.46 1.18 25.38
C HIS A 294 4.59 0.16 25.21
N ALA A 295 5.58 0.43 24.34
CA ALA A 295 6.79 -0.38 24.34
C ALA A 295 7.42 -0.30 25.76
N PRO A 296 7.58 -1.42 26.49
CA PRO A 296 8.23 -1.38 27.78
C PRO A 296 9.64 -0.86 27.57
N ARG A 297 10.01 0.22 28.27
CA ARG A 297 11.41 0.61 28.41
C ARG A 297 12.11 -0.60 29.05
N GLY A 298 12.78 -1.40 28.23
CA GLY A 298 13.60 -2.50 28.70
C GLY A 298 14.62 -1.96 29.68
N GLY A 299 14.39 -2.26 30.96
CA GLY A 299 15.36 -2.02 32.01
C GLY A 299 16.59 -2.90 31.77
N ASN A 300 17.75 -2.28 31.92
CA ASN A 300 19.00 -2.97 32.20
C ASN A 300 19.26 -2.86 33.70
#